data_AF-A0A0M6XJA9-F1
#
_entry.id   AF-A0A0M6XJA9-F1
#
_cell.length_a   1.000
_cell.length_b   1.000
_cell.length_c   1.000
_cell.angle_alpha   90.00
_cell.angle_beta   90.00
_cell.angle_gamma   90.00
#
_symmetry.space_group_name_H-M   'P 1'
#
loop_
_entity.id
_entity.type
_entity.pdbx_description
1 polymer ?
#
loop_
_entity_poly.entity_id
_entity_poly.type
_entity_poly.pdbx_seq_one_letter_code
_entity_poly.pdbx_strand_id
1 'polypeptide(L)'
;MTPIDETRLSADLRRIIAGRPVSLVGNAASLLASGHGSRIDAGCVVRLNSGIPVRPAAQGRRIDVHCFSTRPSLERNLRLAPWRIRFKRGYLRGAYSVWMSEADRSEAADPDQAFYPRHLREDLAAALGARPSVGVATFHMLSTLTDAGIRIFGFDFKASGTYYRTKDNKGAHDWAAERDFVLEAVERNGWQIFS
;
A
#
# COMPACT_ATOMS: atom_id res chain seq x y z
N MET A 1 19.53 -6.83 2.49
CA MET A 1 18.45 -7.19 3.41
C MET A 1 18.55 -8.69 3.63
N THR A 2 18.71 -9.08 4.87
CA THR A 2 19.04 -10.45 5.27
C THR A 2 17.76 -11.26 5.53
N PRO A 3 17.79 -12.60 5.53
CA PRO A 3 16.63 -13.43 5.91
C PRO A 3 16.05 -13.09 7.30
N ILE A 4 16.87 -12.53 8.18
CA ILE A 4 16.46 -12.07 9.52
C ILE A 4 15.51 -10.87 9.41
N ASP A 5 15.76 -9.95 8.48
CA ASP A 5 14.93 -8.75 8.28
C ASP A 5 13.52 -9.11 7.80
N GLU A 6 13.41 -10.10 6.91
CA GLU A 6 12.13 -10.63 6.45
C GLU A 6 11.37 -11.32 7.58
N THR A 7 12.05 -12.16 8.36
CA THR A 7 11.45 -12.84 9.51
C THR A 7 10.90 -11.82 10.51
N ARG A 8 11.66 -10.75 10.79
CA ARG A 8 11.22 -9.64 11.64
C ARG A 8 10.02 -8.92 11.05
N LEU A 9 10.04 -8.56 9.76
CA LEU A 9 8.92 -7.92 9.07
C LEU A 9 7.65 -8.77 9.16
N SER A 10 7.75 -10.07 8.87
CA SER A 10 6.61 -10.99 8.95
C SER A 10 6.04 -11.06 10.37
N ALA A 11 6.89 -11.16 11.39
CA ALA A 11 6.48 -11.18 12.79
C ALA A 11 5.77 -9.88 13.20
N ASP A 12 6.32 -8.72 12.83
CA ASP A 12 5.72 -7.42 13.10
C ASP A 12 4.37 -7.25 12.41
N LEU A 13 4.28 -7.61 11.12
CA LEU A 13 3.01 -7.56 10.37
C LEU A 13 1.96 -8.44 11.04
N ARG A 14 2.28 -9.70 11.37
CA ARG A 14 1.35 -10.61 12.06
C ARG A 14 0.88 -10.04 13.40
N ARG A 15 1.79 -9.43 14.18
CA ARG A 15 1.48 -8.78 15.46
C ARG A 15 0.54 -7.58 15.28
N ILE A 16 0.76 -6.73 14.29
CA ILE A 16 -0.06 -5.53 14.03
C ILE A 16 -1.45 -5.94 13.50
N ILE A 17 -1.49 -6.93 12.60
CA ILE A 17 -2.72 -7.47 12.04
C ILE A 17 -3.57 -8.09 13.16
N ALA A 18 -2.93 -8.85 14.06
CA ALA A 18 -3.56 -9.43 15.25
C ALA A 18 -4.81 -10.27 14.91
N GLY A 19 -4.73 -11.08 13.85
CA GLY A 19 -5.84 -11.94 13.39
C GLY A 19 -7.01 -11.20 12.72
N ARG A 20 -6.94 -9.87 12.58
CA ARG A 20 -7.96 -9.09 11.85
C ARG A 20 -7.77 -9.27 10.34
N PRO A 21 -8.85 -9.20 9.53
CA PRO A 21 -8.69 -9.06 8.09
C PRO A 21 -7.97 -7.75 7.75
N VAL A 22 -7.15 -7.78 6.70
CA VAL A 22 -6.44 -6.61 6.21
C VAL A 22 -7.34 -5.81 5.29
N SER A 23 -7.44 -4.51 5.52
CA SER A 23 -8.05 -3.54 4.58
C SER A 23 -6.93 -2.85 3.82
N LEU A 24 -6.61 -3.33 2.62
CA LEU A 24 -5.62 -2.73 1.73
C LEU A 24 -6.27 -1.60 0.91
N VAL A 25 -5.88 -0.36 1.21
CA VAL A 25 -6.53 0.84 0.63
C VAL A 25 -5.60 1.51 -0.38
N GLY A 26 -6.00 1.41 -1.64
CA GLY A 26 -5.38 2.09 -2.76
C GLY A 26 -5.72 3.57 -2.83
N ASN A 27 -5.22 4.22 -3.89
CA ASN A 27 -5.28 5.67 -4.05
C ASN A 27 -6.16 6.12 -5.23
N ALA A 28 -6.93 5.21 -5.82
CA ALA A 28 -7.82 5.51 -6.94
C ALA A 28 -8.83 6.60 -6.57
N ALA A 29 -9.11 7.51 -7.50
CA ALA A 29 -10.11 8.55 -7.33
C ALA A 29 -11.53 7.98 -7.31
N SER A 30 -11.77 6.86 -8.00
CA SER A 30 -13.03 6.09 -7.99
C SER A 30 -13.50 5.75 -6.57
N LEU A 31 -12.58 5.42 -5.66
CA LEU A 31 -12.89 5.13 -4.25
C LEU A 31 -13.68 6.27 -3.60
N LEU A 32 -13.44 7.53 -3.97
CA LEU A 32 -14.10 8.68 -3.38
C LEU A 32 -15.61 8.71 -3.63
N ALA A 33 -16.14 7.97 -4.61
CA ALA A 33 -17.58 7.87 -4.86
C ALA A 33 -18.28 6.86 -3.92
N SER A 34 -17.52 6.03 -3.20
CA SER A 34 -18.06 4.95 -2.37
C SER A 34 -18.52 5.39 -0.96
N GLY A 35 -19.04 4.42 -0.21
CA GLY A 35 -19.37 4.50 1.22
C GLY A 35 -18.63 3.48 2.08
N HIS A 36 -17.42 3.05 1.67
CA HIS A 36 -16.71 1.93 2.30
C HIS A 36 -15.96 2.27 3.61
N GLY A 37 -16.04 3.51 4.10
CA GLY A 37 -15.18 3.97 5.19
C GLY A 37 -15.27 3.15 6.47
N SER A 38 -16.48 2.79 6.90
CA SER A 38 -16.69 1.92 8.08
C SER A 38 -16.16 0.50 7.85
N ARG A 39 -16.31 -0.05 6.63
CA ARG A 39 -15.82 -1.37 6.26
C ARG A 39 -14.29 -1.41 6.23
N ILE A 40 -13.65 -0.35 5.76
CA ILE A 40 -12.20 -0.18 5.78
C ILE A 40 -11.72 -0.20 7.24
N ASP A 41 -12.30 0.64 8.10
CA ASP A 41 -11.87 0.82 9.50
C ASP A 41 -12.13 -0.41 10.40
N ALA A 42 -12.93 -1.38 9.94
CA ALA A 42 -13.17 -2.64 10.63
C ALA A 42 -11.98 -3.63 10.57
N GLY A 43 -11.02 -3.42 9.66
CA GLY A 43 -9.83 -4.27 9.49
C GLY A 43 -8.55 -3.66 10.08
N CYS A 44 -7.43 -4.33 9.84
CA CYS A 44 -6.09 -3.73 9.93
C CYS A 44 -5.84 -2.92 8.65
N VAL A 45 -5.75 -1.59 8.76
CA VAL A 45 -5.75 -0.69 7.60
C VAL A 45 -4.34 -0.44 7.09
N VAL A 46 -4.09 -0.86 5.85
CA VAL A 46 -2.83 -0.65 5.13
C VAL A 46 -3.04 0.43 4.07
N ARG A 47 -2.23 1.49 4.10
CA ARG A 47 -2.32 2.61 3.14
C ARG A 47 -1.04 2.84 2.37
N LEU A 48 -1.17 3.44 1.19
CA LEU A 48 -0.10 3.60 0.23
C LEU A 48 0.32 5.07 0.04
N ASN A 49 1.63 5.34 0.04
CA ASN A 49 2.23 6.62 -0.35
C ASN A 49 1.57 7.82 0.38
N SER A 50 1.20 8.88 -0.33
CA SER A 50 0.55 10.07 0.24
C SER A 50 -0.98 9.90 0.43
N GLY A 51 -1.46 8.66 0.56
CA GLY A 51 -2.87 8.27 0.64
C GLY A 51 -3.58 8.66 1.94
N ILE A 52 -3.51 9.93 2.34
CA ILE A 52 -4.16 10.48 3.53
C ILE A 52 -5.66 10.72 3.26
N PRO A 53 -6.58 10.18 4.08
CA PRO A 53 -8.02 10.36 3.89
C PRO A 53 -8.48 11.82 3.80
N VAL A 54 -9.23 12.11 2.74
CA VAL A 54 -9.90 13.39 2.49
C VAL A 54 -11.42 13.28 2.57
N ARG A 55 -11.99 12.08 2.34
CA ARG A 55 -13.41 11.74 2.51
C ARG A 55 -13.56 10.50 3.40
N PRO A 56 -13.64 10.66 4.73
CA PRO A 56 -13.71 9.54 5.67
C PRO A 56 -14.83 8.53 5.41
N ALA A 57 -15.99 8.99 4.93
CA ALA A 57 -17.11 8.10 4.58
C ALA A 57 -16.76 7.08 3.47
N ALA A 58 -15.85 7.45 2.57
CA ALA A 58 -15.38 6.58 1.49
C ALA A 58 -14.10 5.82 1.89
N GLN A 59 -13.19 6.49 2.60
CA GLN A 59 -11.81 6.04 2.76
C GLN A 59 -11.48 5.47 4.14
N GLY A 60 -12.37 5.64 5.12
CA GLY A 60 -12.09 5.36 6.52
C GLY A 60 -11.17 6.42 7.13
N ARG A 61 -10.83 6.23 8.40
CA ARG A 61 -9.94 7.11 9.18
C ARG A 61 -8.69 6.40 9.67
N ARG A 62 -8.70 5.07 9.80
CA ARG A 62 -7.58 4.34 10.40
C ARG A 62 -6.41 4.16 9.45
N ILE A 63 -5.23 4.03 10.04
CA ILE A 63 -4.00 3.54 9.43
C ILE A 63 -3.24 2.76 10.50
N ASP A 64 -2.94 1.50 10.21
CA ASP A 64 -2.14 0.63 11.06
C ASP A 64 -0.75 0.44 10.41
N VAL A 65 -0.74 0.25 9.09
CA VAL A 65 0.49 0.07 8.29
C VAL A 65 0.54 1.09 7.15
N HIS A 66 1.71 1.68 6.94
CA HIS A 66 1.97 2.63 5.87
C HIS A 66 3.05 2.13 4.92
N CYS A 67 2.67 1.79 3.70
CA CYS A 67 3.62 1.38 2.66
C CYS A 67 3.89 2.54 1.70
N PHE A 68 5.16 2.83 1.41
CA PHE A 68 5.52 3.91 0.50
C PHE A 68 6.70 3.53 -0.40
N SER A 69 6.83 4.20 -1.55
CA SER A 69 7.92 3.91 -2.51
C SER A 69 9.30 4.23 -1.93
N THR A 70 9.63 5.52 -1.78
CA THR A 70 10.86 6.00 -1.13
C THR A 70 10.54 7.16 -0.19
N ARG A 71 11.38 7.40 0.82
CA ARG A 71 11.19 8.54 1.73
C ARG A 71 11.28 9.88 0.99
N PRO A 72 12.29 10.14 0.12
CA PRO A 72 12.34 11.40 -0.62
C PRO A 72 11.10 11.62 -1.51
N SER A 73 10.62 10.58 -2.20
CA SER A 73 9.41 10.68 -3.02
C SER A 73 8.16 10.96 -2.19
N LEU A 74 7.99 10.27 -1.05
CA LEU A 74 6.88 10.50 -0.13
C LEU A 74 6.86 11.95 0.35
N GLU A 75 8.00 12.46 0.84
CA GLU A 75 8.11 13.82 1.36
C GLU A 75 7.85 14.87 0.29
N ARG A 76 8.42 14.69 -0.90
CA ARG A 76 8.15 15.54 -2.06
C ARG A 76 6.65 15.57 -2.39
N ASN A 77 6.00 14.42 -2.46
CA ASN A 77 4.58 14.33 -2.77
C ASN A 77 3.72 15.00 -1.70
N LEU A 78 4.05 14.84 -0.41
CA LEU A 78 3.35 15.52 0.68
C LEU A 78 3.59 17.04 0.69
N ARG A 79 4.71 17.53 0.13
CA ARG A 79 5.01 18.96 -0.11
C ARG A 79 4.17 19.55 -1.22
N LEU A 80 3.96 18.80 -2.29
CA LEU A 80 3.19 19.24 -3.45
C LEU A 80 1.69 18.95 -3.35
N ALA A 81 1.25 18.19 -2.35
CA ALA A 81 -0.14 17.81 -2.18
C ALA A 81 -1.05 19.04 -1.86
N PRO A 82 -2.34 18.98 -2.22
CA PRO A 82 -3.31 20.00 -1.85
C PRO A 82 -3.33 20.27 -0.34
N TRP A 83 -3.74 21.49 0.04
CA TRP A 83 -3.70 21.95 1.44
C TRP A 83 -4.37 20.96 2.41
N ARG A 84 -5.47 20.32 1.99
CA ARG A 84 -6.23 19.32 2.77
C ARG A 84 -5.41 18.11 3.21
N ILE A 85 -4.33 17.79 2.49
CA ILE A 85 -3.40 16.69 2.77
C ILE A 85 -2.13 17.24 3.45
N ARG A 86 -1.62 18.39 2.98
CA ARG A 86 -0.42 19.02 3.53
C ARG A 86 -0.52 19.29 5.03
N PHE A 87 -1.66 19.76 5.51
CA PHE A 87 -1.88 20.02 6.95
C PHE A 87 -2.15 18.75 7.77
N LYS A 88 -2.36 17.60 7.10
CA LYS A 88 -2.64 16.32 7.75
C LYS A 88 -1.45 15.37 7.74
N ARG A 89 -0.23 15.80 7.43
CA ARG A 89 0.95 14.92 7.41
C ARG A 89 1.17 14.14 8.71
N GLY A 90 0.75 14.71 9.84
CA GLY A 90 0.78 14.05 11.14
C GLY A 90 -0.05 12.75 11.22
N TYR A 91 -0.95 12.53 10.26
CA TYR A 91 -1.76 11.33 10.10
C TYR A 91 -0.93 10.05 9.97
N LEU A 92 0.25 10.13 9.33
CA LEU A 92 1.10 8.97 9.10
C LEU A 92 1.94 8.61 10.34
N ARG A 93 1.94 9.45 11.38
CA ARG A 93 2.72 9.20 12.60
C ARG A 93 2.10 8.05 13.39
N GLY A 94 2.97 7.14 13.84
CA GLY A 94 2.56 5.97 14.63
C GLY A 94 2.10 4.77 13.79
N ALA A 95 1.94 4.90 12.47
CA ALA A 95 1.75 3.75 11.60
C ALA A 95 3.06 2.98 11.45
N TYR A 96 2.98 1.65 11.44
CA TYR A 96 4.14 0.82 11.10
C TYR A 96 4.48 1.01 9.63
N SER A 97 5.68 1.54 9.35
CA SER A 97 6.01 2.00 8.02
C SER A 97 6.89 0.99 7.27
N VAL A 98 6.54 0.71 6.02
CA VAL A 98 7.30 -0.22 5.16
C VAL A 98 7.74 0.49 3.88
N TRP A 99 9.05 0.53 3.68
CA TRP A 99 9.68 1.13 2.51
C TRP A 99 9.78 0.08 1.39
N MET A 100 9.03 0.31 0.31
CA MET A 100 8.79 -0.69 -0.72
C MET A 100 9.87 -0.70 -1.82
N SER A 101 10.46 0.45 -2.16
CA SER A 101 11.52 0.54 -3.17
C SER A 101 12.88 0.17 -2.60
N GLU A 102 13.81 -0.28 -3.46
CA GLU A 102 15.22 -0.43 -3.10
C GLU A 102 16.01 0.88 -3.16
N ALA A 103 15.53 1.84 -3.94
CA ALA A 103 16.15 3.14 -4.03
C ALA A 103 16.15 3.83 -2.66
N ASP A 104 17.28 4.49 -2.39
CA ASP A 104 17.51 5.37 -1.24
C ASP A 104 17.38 4.68 0.14
N ARG A 105 17.38 3.34 0.21
CA ARG A 105 17.33 2.62 1.50
C ARG A 105 18.50 2.93 2.43
N SER A 106 19.68 3.22 1.86
CA SER A 106 20.85 3.65 2.62
C SER A 106 20.67 5.00 3.32
N GLU A 107 19.67 5.79 2.91
CA GLU A 107 19.33 7.08 3.53
C GLU A 107 18.37 6.92 4.72
N ALA A 108 17.91 5.69 5.01
CA ALA A 108 17.04 5.44 6.15
C ALA A 108 17.83 5.66 7.45
N ALA A 109 17.51 6.75 8.14
CA ALA A 109 18.09 7.08 9.44
C ALA A 109 17.43 6.33 10.61
N ASP A 110 16.22 5.80 10.40
CA ASP A 110 15.46 5.05 11.41
C ASP A 110 15.92 3.58 11.42
N PRO A 111 16.58 3.10 12.49
CA PRO A 111 17.04 1.71 12.57
C PRO A 111 15.90 0.69 12.63
N ASP A 112 14.69 1.12 12.97
CA ASP A 112 13.49 0.29 13.00
C ASP A 112 12.67 0.38 11.69
N GLN A 113 13.19 1.08 10.68
CA GLN A 113 12.56 1.14 9.36
C GLN A 113 12.46 -0.27 8.76
N ALA A 114 11.23 -0.71 8.51
CA ALA A 114 10.99 -1.95 7.79
C ALA A 114 11.10 -1.72 6.28
N PHE A 115 11.57 -2.74 5.57
CA PHE A 115 11.76 -2.71 4.13
C PHE A 115 11.10 -3.92 3.49
N TYR A 116 10.57 -3.77 2.28
CA TYR A 116 10.08 -4.90 1.50
C TYR A 116 11.27 -5.78 1.02
N PRO A 117 11.26 -7.11 1.19
CA PRO A 117 12.39 -7.95 0.82
C PRO A 117 12.75 -7.86 -0.66
N ARG A 118 14.06 -7.81 -0.95
CA ARG A 118 14.60 -7.69 -2.31
C ARG A 118 14.18 -8.86 -3.19
N HIS A 119 14.36 -10.10 -2.71
CA HIS A 119 14.02 -11.28 -3.50
C HIS A 119 12.52 -11.32 -3.81
N LEU A 120 11.63 -11.04 -2.84
CA LEU A 120 10.19 -10.94 -3.11
C LEU A 120 9.85 -9.90 -4.19
N ARG A 121 10.59 -8.78 -4.24
CA ARG A 121 10.41 -7.75 -5.28
C ARG A 121 10.88 -8.25 -6.64
N GLU A 122 11.99 -8.99 -6.69
CA GLU A 122 12.55 -9.57 -7.90
C GLU A 122 11.63 -10.66 -8.46
N ASP A 123 11.13 -11.55 -7.60
CA ASP A 123 10.15 -12.58 -7.94
C ASP A 123 8.87 -11.96 -8.50
N LEU A 124 8.36 -10.92 -7.84
CA LEU A 124 7.17 -10.20 -8.30
C LEU A 124 7.42 -9.50 -9.65
N ALA A 125 8.57 -8.86 -9.82
CA ALA A 125 8.91 -8.20 -11.09
C ALA A 125 9.04 -9.21 -12.23
N ALA A 126 9.60 -10.39 -11.97
CA ALA A 126 9.68 -11.47 -12.93
C ALA A 126 8.28 -12.00 -13.29
N ALA A 127 7.41 -12.19 -12.30
CA ALA A 127 6.03 -12.64 -12.52
C ALA A 127 5.19 -11.64 -13.33
N LEU A 128 5.40 -10.34 -13.13
CA LEU A 128 4.67 -9.28 -13.85
C LEU A 128 5.29 -8.91 -15.20
N GLY A 129 6.54 -9.32 -15.48
CA GLY A 129 7.30 -8.86 -16.65
C GLY A 129 7.63 -7.35 -16.65
N ALA A 130 7.39 -6.66 -15.53
CA ALA A 130 7.54 -5.21 -15.40
C ALA A 130 7.87 -4.81 -13.96
N ARG A 131 8.28 -3.54 -13.76
CA ARG A 131 8.50 -3.01 -12.41
C ARG A 131 7.16 -2.94 -11.67
N PRO A 132 7.02 -3.54 -10.48
CA PRO A 132 5.77 -3.46 -9.71
C PRO A 132 5.49 -2.05 -9.18
N SER A 133 4.21 -1.67 -9.17
CA SER A 133 3.72 -0.52 -8.42
C SER A 133 3.80 -0.79 -6.90
N VAL A 134 3.74 0.29 -6.10
CA VAL A 134 3.63 0.14 -4.64
C VAL A 134 2.36 -0.63 -4.25
N GLY A 135 1.28 -0.53 -5.03
CA GLY A 135 0.03 -1.23 -4.74
C GLY A 135 0.18 -2.74 -4.82
N VAL A 136 0.64 -3.24 -5.97
CA VAL A 136 0.84 -4.70 -6.15
C VAL A 136 1.95 -5.23 -5.26
N ALA A 137 3.02 -4.45 -5.02
CA ALA A 137 4.09 -4.87 -4.11
C ALA A 137 3.61 -5.00 -2.67
N THR A 138 2.75 -4.09 -2.21
CA THR A 138 2.14 -4.19 -0.87
C THR A 138 1.18 -5.37 -0.80
N PHE A 139 0.38 -5.60 -1.83
CA PHE A 139 -0.48 -6.79 -1.91
C PHE A 139 0.34 -8.08 -1.81
N HIS A 140 1.39 -8.21 -2.63
CA HIS A 140 2.29 -9.36 -2.62
C HIS A 140 2.97 -9.57 -1.26
N MET A 141 3.47 -8.50 -0.65
CA MET A 141 4.06 -8.58 0.70
C MET A 141 3.07 -9.15 1.72
N LEU A 142 1.83 -8.66 1.71
CA LEU A 142 0.79 -9.12 2.64
C LEU A 142 0.39 -10.58 2.37
N SER A 143 0.23 -10.96 1.09
CA SER A 143 -0.17 -12.31 0.70
C SER A 143 0.92 -13.36 0.98
N THR A 144 2.19 -12.96 0.95
CA THR A 144 3.32 -13.88 1.10
C THR A 144 3.80 -13.97 2.55
N LEU A 145 3.79 -12.86 3.29
CA LEU A 145 4.36 -12.80 4.64
C LEU A 145 3.32 -12.97 5.76
N THR A 146 2.04 -13.08 5.43
CA THR A 146 0.95 -13.18 6.39
C THR A 146 -0.14 -14.13 5.91
N ASP A 147 -0.90 -14.69 6.86
CA ASP A 147 -2.00 -15.62 6.59
C ASP A 147 -3.38 -14.90 6.67
N ALA A 148 -3.38 -13.57 6.61
CA ALA A 148 -4.57 -12.76 6.84
C ALA A 148 -5.43 -12.65 5.58
N GLY A 149 -6.76 -12.76 5.74
CA GLY A 149 -7.69 -12.45 4.67
C GLY A 149 -7.57 -10.98 4.22
N ILE A 150 -7.43 -10.75 2.91
CA ILE A 150 -7.24 -9.41 2.36
C ILE A 150 -8.55 -8.88 1.77
N ARG A 151 -8.88 -7.64 2.11
CA ARG A 151 -9.96 -6.85 1.50
C ARG A 151 -9.35 -5.65 0.80
N ILE A 152 -9.60 -5.54 -0.50
CA ILE A 152 -8.98 -4.55 -1.37
C ILE A 152 -9.98 -3.44 -1.66
N PHE A 153 -9.56 -2.18 -1.47
CA PHE A 153 -10.39 -0.99 -1.71
C PHE A 153 -9.62 0.01 -2.56
N GLY A 154 -10.26 0.61 -3.59
CA GLY A 154 -9.65 1.68 -4.37
C GLY A 154 -8.45 1.22 -5.22
N PHE A 155 -8.51 -0.01 -5.72
CA PHE A 155 -7.63 -0.55 -6.76
C PHE A 155 -8.46 -0.67 -8.05
N ASP A 156 -8.25 0.26 -8.97
CA ASP A 156 -8.83 0.22 -10.32
C ASP A 156 -7.74 0.16 -11.40
N PHE A 157 -6.53 -0.24 -11.01
CA PHE A 157 -5.40 -0.48 -11.91
C PHE A 157 -5.15 0.67 -12.87
N LYS A 158 -5.20 1.90 -12.32
CA LYS A 158 -4.95 3.15 -13.04
C LYS A 158 -6.00 3.50 -14.10
N ALA A 159 -7.20 2.89 -14.01
CA ALA A 159 -8.37 3.36 -14.74
C ALA A 159 -8.77 4.78 -14.31
N SER A 160 -8.61 5.12 -13.02
CA SER A 160 -8.72 6.49 -12.53
C SER A 160 -7.39 7.07 -12.04
N GLY A 161 -7.38 8.40 -11.94
CA GLY A 161 -6.26 9.13 -11.39
C GLY A 161 -6.08 8.89 -9.89
N THR A 162 -4.95 9.33 -9.35
CA THR A 162 -4.72 9.32 -7.90
C THR A 162 -5.35 10.57 -7.27
N TYR A 163 -6.25 10.41 -6.29
CA TYR A 163 -7.10 11.52 -5.79
C TYR A 163 -6.35 12.74 -5.24
N TYR A 164 -5.08 12.59 -4.85
CA TYR A 164 -4.25 13.67 -4.33
C TYR A 164 -3.27 14.25 -5.35
N ARG A 165 -3.36 13.85 -6.62
CA ARG A 165 -2.55 14.38 -7.72
C ARG A 165 -3.44 15.08 -8.76
N THR A 166 -2.92 16.17 -9.30
CA THR A 166 -3.55 16.93 -10.40
C THR A 166 -3.12 16.44 -11.78
N LYS A 167 -1.95 15.80 -11.89
CA LYS A 167 -1.46 15.15 -13.10
C LYS A 167 -1.21 13.68 -12.84
N ASP A 168 -1.69 12.86 -13.77
CA ASP A 168 -1.41 11.44 -13.72
C ASP A 168 0.04 11.15 -14.07
N ASN A 169 0.66 10.31 -13.26
CA ASN A 169 1.94 9.70 -13.57
C ASN A 169 1.68 8.21 -13.80
N LYS A 170 1.49 7.84 -15.07
CA LYS A 170 1.56 6.44 -15.47
C LYS A 170 3.05 6.11 -15.57
N GLY A 171 3.61 5.60 -14.48
CA GLY A 171 4.96 5.02 -14.52
C GLY A 171 5.02 3.84 -15.50
N ALA A 172 6.20 3.28 -15.73
CA ALA A 172 6.43 2.11 -16.59
C ALA A 172 5.92 0.79 -15.96
N HIS A 173 4.69 0.80 -15.46
CA HIS A 173 4.01 -0.34 -14.85
C HIS A 173 3.09 -0.99 -15.88
N ASP A 174 3.03 -2.31 -15.86
CA ASP A 174 2.01 -3.06 -16.58
C ASP A 174 0.77 -3.21 -15.69
N TRP A 175 -0.16 -2.28 -15.82
CA TRP A 175 -1.38 -2.27 -15.01
C TRP A 175 -2.31 -3.45 -15.30
N ALA A 176 -2.23 -4.05 -16.50
CA ALA A 176 -3.02 -5.22 -16.85
C ALA A 176 -2.45 -6.46 -16.14
N ALA A 177 -1.13 -6.64 -16.21
CA ALA A 177 -0.47 -7.72 -15.47
C ALA A 177 -0.68 -7.59 -13.95
N GLU A 178 -0.59 -6.37 -13.39
CA GLU A 178 -0.90 -6.13 -11.97
C GLU A 178 -2.35 -6.47 -11.60
N ARG A 179 -3.29 -6.15 -12.49
CA ARG A 179 -4.70 -6.50 -12.31
C ARG A 179 -4.89 -7.99 -12.26
N ASP A 180 -4.40 -8.68 -13.27
CA ASP A 180 -4.62 -10.10 -13.43
C ASP A 180 -3.98 -10.87 -12.26
N PHE A 181 -2.75 -10.48 -11.87
CA PHE A 181 -2.07 -11.02 -10.69
C PHE A 181 -2.90 -10.87 -9.39
N VAL A 182 -3.47 -9.69 -9.15
CA VAL A 182 -4.28 -9.44 -7.94
C VAL A 182 -5.59 -10.21 -7.99
N LEU A 183 -6.29 -10.19 -9.13
CA LEU A 183 -7.60 -10.84 -9.26
C LEU A 183 -7.49 -12.37 -9.15
N GLU A 184 -6.49 -12.99 -9.76
CA GLU A 184 -6.23 -14.42 -9.63
C GLU A 184 -5.96 -14.82 -8.17
N ALA A 185 -5.16 -14.03 -7.45
CA ALA A 185 -4.89 -14.28 -6.05
C ALA A 185 -6.14 -14.07 -5.17
N VAL A 186 -6.97 -13.07 -5.50
CA VAL A 186 -8.23 -12.82 -4.79
C VAL A 186 -9.19 -13.98 -4.96
N GLU A 187 -9.37 -14.47 -6.18
CA GLU A 187 -10.23 -15.61 -6.50
C GLU A 187 -9.74 -16.88 -5.81
N ARG A 188 -8.45 -17.20 -5.97
CA ARG A 188 -7.82 -18.40 -5.39
C ARG A 188 -7.96 -18.48 -3.86
N ASN A 189 -7.91 -17.35 -3.17
CA ASN A 189 -7.93 -17.30 -1.70
C ASN A 189 -9.31 -16.92 -1.12
N GLY A 190 -10.34 -16.72 -1.96
CA GLY A 190 -11.67 -16.28 -1.50
C GLY A 190 -11.65 -14.90 -0.83
N TRP A 191 -10.73 -14.03 -1.25
CA TRP A 191 -10.62 -12.66 -0.76
C TRP A 191 -11.63 -11.73 -1.44
N GLN A 192 -11.68 -10.46 -1.03
CA GLN A 192 -12.69 -9.53 -1.52
C GLN A 192 -12.04 -8.28 -2.12
N ILE A 193 -12.55 -7.86 -3.28
CA ILE A 193 -12.25 -6.56 -3.89
C ILE A 193 -13.52 -5.71 -3.96
N PHE A 194 -13.40 -4.45 -3.57
CA PHE A 194 -14.47 -3.47 -3.56
C PHE A 194 -14.10 -2.32 -4.49
N SER A 195 -14.96 -2.10 -5.50
CA SER A 195 -14.84 -1.00 -6.49
C SER A 195 -15.54 0.27 -6.02
#